data_AF-A0A1V8UPH7-F1
#
_entry.id   AF-A0A1V8UPH7-F1
#
_cell.length_a   1.000
_cell.length_b   1.000
_cell.length_c   1.000
_cell.angle_alpha   90.00
_cell.angle_beta   90.00
_cell.angle_gamma   90.00
#
_symmetry.space_group_name_H-M   'P 1'
#
loop_
_entity.id
_entity.type
_entity.pdbx_description
1 polymer ?
#
loop_
_entity_poly.entity_id
_entity_poly.type
_entity_poly.pdbx_seq_one_letter_code
_entity_poly.pdbx_strand_id
1 'polypeptide(L)'
;MATPTISRAAWRLTVDGLVERPYALDWSLLLQLGEHHGRTIESVHECYGSPLKPPTEAVRRVGNVTWFGIPLHVLLSLAGPLSDTAAYIWADGLDSGSFGGVAAHRYQKDLPLSKANGEEVLVVWRMNGEELSVERGGPVRLVVPGWFGTNSVKWLCRLSVQAERATGPFTTKFYNEVVPGKEAEGTMRPVWAVEVSSIICSPAPAEVIEDGDVEIWGWCWCCGDADEIAGVEVVLEVARRWSTLLWRREKGLHGSDGARC
;
A
#
# COMPACT_ATOMS: atom_id res chain seq x y z
N MET A 1 -15.83 -3.48 9.22
CA MET A 1 -15.51 -4.83 8.71
C MET A 1 -15.04 -5.68 9.87
N ALA A 2 -15.51 -6.93 9.96
CA ALA A 2 -15.13 -7.89 10.99
C ALA A 2 -13.79 -8.57 10.65
N THR A 3 -12.92 -8.73 11.64
CA THR A 3 -11.63 -9.42 11.50
C THR A 3 -11.84 -10.93 11.46
N PRO A 4 -11.50 -11.63 10.35
CA PRO A 4 -11.63 -13.07 10.27
C PRO A 4 -10.50 -13.76 11.04
N THR A 5 -10.79 -14.92 11.63
CA THR A 5 -9.78 -15.83 12.20
C THR A 5 -9.58 -16.99 11.22
N ILE A 6 -8.38 -17.13 10.65
CA ILE A 6 -8.11 -18.08 9.56
C ILE A 6 -6.90 -18.92 9.95
N SER A 7 -7.09 -20.24 10.04
CA SER A 7 -5.96 -21.17 10.20
C SER A 7 -5.25 -21.38 8.87
N ARG A 8 -3.93 -21.63 8.91
CA ARG A 8 -3.13 -21.95 7.72
C ARG A 8 -3.65 -23.16 6.96
N ALA A 9 -4.10 -24.18 7.69
CA ALA A 9 -4.65 -25.40 7.09
C ALA A 9 -5.91 -25.13 6.25
N ALA A 10 -6.75 -24.18 6.68
CA ALA A 10 -7.99 -23.82 6.01
C ALA A 10 -7.81 -22.73 4.94
N TRP A 11 -6.72 -21.96 4.99
CA TRP A 11 -6.48 -20.87 4.06
C TRP A 11 -6.30 -21.38 2.62
N ARG A 12 -6.94 -20.69 1.69
CA ARG A 12 -6.81 -20.91 0.24
C ARG A 12 -6.78 -19.57 -0.48
N LEU A 13 -5.99 -19.49 -1.54
CA LEU A 13 -5.98 -18.37 -2.48
C LEU A 13 -6.37 -18.85 -3.87
N THR A 14 -7.52 -18.43 -4.36
CA THR A 14 -7.97 -18.71 -5.72
C THR A 14 -7.39 -17.70 -6.70
N VAL A 15 -6.82 -18.17 -7.81
CA VAL A 15 -6.39 -17.36 -8.95
C VAL A 15 -7.24 -17.76 -10.17
N ASP A 16 -8.06 -16.84 -10.67
CA ASP A 16 -9.05 -17.14 -11.72
C ASP A 16 -9.38 -15.94 -12.61
N GLY A 17 -10.51 -16.01 -13.33
CA GLY A 17 -10.99 -14.96 -14.22
C GLY A 17 -10.55 -15.21 -15.66
N LEU A 18 -10.05 -14.17 -16.30
CA LEU A 18 -9.57 -14.17 -17.69
C LEU A 18 -8.18 -14.82 -17.83
N VAL A 19 -8.07 -16.07 -17.38
CA VAL A 19 -6.85 -16.89 -17.37
C VAL A 19 -7.09 -18.23 -18.05
N GLU A 20 -6.06 -18.82 -18.64
CA GLU A 20 -6.15 -20.16 -19.25
C GLU A 20 -6.30 -21.26 -18.18
N ARG A 21 -5.52 -21.17 -17.10
CA ARG A 21 -5.42 -22.21 -16.07
C ARG A 21 -5.78 -21.66 -14.68
N PRO A 22 -7.07 -21.56 -14.33
CA PRO A 22 -7.47 -21.18 -12.98
C PRO A 22 -7.01 -22.24 -11.97
N TYR A 23 -6.54 -21.81 -10.80
CA TYR A 23 -6.05 -22.70 -9.75
C TYR A 23 -6.29 -22.12 -8.36
N ALA A 24 -6.03 -22.93 -7.33
CA ALA A 24 -6.02 -22.47 -5.95
C ALA A 24 -4.75 -22.91 -5.24
N LEU A 25 -4.13 -22.00 -4.48
CA LEU A 25 -3.01 -22.30 -3.60
C LEU A 25 -3.53 -22.64 -2.20
N ASP A 26 -2.93 -23.64 -1.59
CA ASP A 26 -2.96 -23.80 -0.16
C ASP A 26 -1.66 -23.28 0.48
N TRP A 27 -1.59 -23.37 1.81
CA TRP A 27 -0.44 -22.89 2.56
C TRP A 27 0.86 -23.62 2.20
N SER A 28 0.81 -24.93 1.97
CA SER A 28 2.01 -25.72 1.66
C SER A 28 2.59 -25.32 0.31
N LEU A 29 1.74 -25.21 -0.71
CA LEU A 29 2.16 -24.84 -2.04
C LEU A 29 2.66 -23.38 -2.09
N LEU A 30 2.05 -22.47 -1.32
CA LEU A 30 2.54 -21.10 -1.17
C LEU A 30 3.98 -21.08 -0.64
N LEU A 31 4.28 -21.86 0.41
CA LEU A 31 5.63 -21.91 0.97
C LEU A 31 6.64 -22.50 0.00
N GLN A 32 6.29 -23.58 -0.72
CA GLN A 32 7.15 -24.18 -1.74
C GLN A 32 7.48 -23.19 -2.87
N LEU A 33 6.47 -22.46 -3.38
CA LEU A 33 6.71 -21.40 -4.35
C LEU A 33 7.60 -20.29 -3.76
N GLY A 34 7.46 -20.01 -2.46
CA GLY A 34 8.26 -19.03 -1.73
C GLY A 34 9.74 -19.40 -1.60
N GLU A 35 10.08 -20.68 -1.57
CA GLU A 35 11.48 -21.14 -1.55
C GLU A 35 12.21 -20.79 -2.86
N HIS A 36 11.50 -20.78 -3.98
CA HIS A 36 12.07 -20.54 -5.31
C HIS A 36 11.91 -19.09 -5.79
N HIS A 37 10.82 -18.43 -5.42
CA HIS A 37 10.44 -17.13 -5.95
C HIS A 37 10.25 -16.06 -4.88
N GLY A 38 10.40 -16.41 -3.60
CA GLY A 38 10.21 -15.49 -2.49
C GLY A 38 11.24 -14.37 -2.51
N ARG A 39 10.79 -13.15 -2.21
CA ARG A 39 11.64 -11.96 -2.14
C ARG A 39 11.25 -11.11 -0.94
N THR A 40 12.23 -10.34 -0.46
CA THR A 40 12.05 -9.33 0.56
C THR A 40 12.04 -7.96 -0.08
N ILE A 41 11.02 -7.15 0.21
CA ILE A 41 10.95 -5.74 -0.20
C ILE A 41 10.71 -4.87 1.02
N GLU A 42 11.48 -3.80 1.14
CA GLU A 42 11.20 -2.73 2.08
C GLU A 42 10.39 -1.63 1.38
N SER A 43 9.32 -1.17 2.02
CA SER A 43 8.44 -0.14 1.46
C SER A 43 7.76 0.67 2.55
N VAL A 44 7.50 1.93 2.22
CA VAL A 44 6.63 2.79 3.01
C VAL A 44 5.18 2.32 2.86
N HIS A 45 4.47 2.22 3.98
CA HIS A 45 3.07 1.84 4.04
C HIS A 45 2.26 2.94 4.73
N GLU A 46 1.59 3.77 3.95
CA GLU A 46 0.77 4.88 4.44
C GLU A 46 -0.73 4.57 4.35
N CYS A 47 -1.47 4.94 5.40
CA CYS A 47 -2.93 4.90 5.37
C CYS A 47 -3.50 6.20 4.81
N TYR A 48 -4.42 6.09 3.85
CA TYR A 48 -5.18 7.25 3.33
C TYR A 48 -6.09 7.90 4.39
N GLY A 49 -6.39 7.22 5.49
CA GLY A 49 -7.37 7.68 6.46
C GLY A 49 -8.79 7.31 6.09
N SER A 50 -9.77 8.12 6.52
CA SER A 50 -11.19 7.78 6.40
C SER A 50 -11.73 8.20 5.03
N PRO A 51 -12.32 7.30 4.24
CA PRO A 51 -12.97 7.68 2.98
C PRO A 51 -14.34 8.35 3.21
N LEU A 52 -14.89 8.35 4.44
CA LEU A 52 -16.13 9.06 4.79
C LEU A 52 -15.91 10.54 5.09
N LYS A 53 -14.70 10.85 5.55
CA LYS A 53 -14.22 12.21 5.78
C LYS A 53 -12.83 12.25 5.16
N PRO A 54 -12.75 12.39 3.82
CA PRO A 54 -11.47 12.47 3.13
C PRO A 54 -10.57 13.46 3.87
N PRO A 55 -9.32 13.08 4.15
CA PRO A 55 -8.42 13.94 4.91
C PRO A 55 -8.22 15.25 4.15
N THR A 56 -8.42 16.37 4.83
CA THR A 56 -7.98 17.69 4.34
C THR A 56 -6.54 17.99 4.74
N GLU A 57 -5.97 17.17 5.63
CA GLU A 57 -4.59 17.24 6.12
C GLU A 57 -3.99 15.83 6.16
N ALA A 58 -2.69 15.72 5.93
CA ALA A 58 -2.00 14.43 5.96
C ALA A 58 -2.14 13.75 7.32
N VAL A 59 -2.76 12.56 7.34
CA VAL A 59 -3.01 11.80 8.58
C VAL A 59 -1.73 11.25 9.21
N ARG A 60 -0.63 11.20 8.45
CA ARG A 60 0.71 10.76 8.87
C ARG A 60 0.71 9.40 9.59
N ARG A 61 -0.22 8.53 9.20
CA ARG A 61 -0.30 7.13 9.66
C ARG A 61 0.52 6.28 8.70
N VAL A 62 1.83 6.33 8.90
CA VAL A 62 2.83 5.77 8.00
C VAL A 62 3.82 4.91 8.78
N GLY A 63 4.41 3.92 8.12
CA GLY A 63 5.55 3.19 8.64
C GLY A 63 6.37 2.60 7.50
N ASN A 64 7.69 2.48 7.70
CA ASN A 64 8.55 1.70 6.81
C ASN A 64 8.50 0.23 7.24
N VAL A 65 8.26 -0.66 6.28
CA VAL A 65 7.98 -2.07 6.57
C VAL A 65 8.74 -2.97 5.59
N THR A 66 9.37 -4.01 6.13
CA THR A 66 9.96 -5.08 5.35
C THR A 66 8.93 -6.19 5.16
N TRP A 67 8.65 -6.55 3.92
CA TRP A 67 7.70 -7.59 3.53
C TRP A 67 8.42 -8.76 2.89
N PHE A 68 8.04 -9.98 3.23
CA PHE A 68 8.47 -11.16 2.50
C PHE A 68 7.28 -11.93 1.94
N GLY A 69 7.37 -12.24 0.65
CA GLY A 69 6.32 -12.89 -0.12
C GLY A 69 6.76 -13.27 -1.53
N ILE A 70 5.79 -13.66 -2.36
CA ILE A 70 6.00 -13.97 -3.77
C ILE A 70 5.51 -12.80 -4.62
N PRO A 71 6.27 -12.37 -5.64
CA PRO A 71 5.79 -11.37 -6.59
C PRO A 71 4.49 -11.81 -7.28
N LEU A 72 3.50 -10.92 -7.34
CA LEU A 72 2.18 -11.22 -7.88
C LEU A 72 2.26 -11.73 -9.33
N HIS A 73 3.16 -11.14 -10.15
CA HIS A 73 3.36 -11.57 -11.53
C HIS A 73 3.78 -13.04 -11.66
N VAL A 74 4.50 -13.61 -10.68
CA VAL A 74 4.87 -15.04 -10.67
C VAL A 74 3.60 -15.88 -10.54
N LEU A 75 2.70 -15.52 -9.63
CA LEU A 75 1.42 -16.24 -9.47
C LEU A 75 0.52 -16.13 -10.71
N LEU A 76 0.49 -14.95 -11.34
CA LEU A 76 -0.25 -14.75 -12.59
C LEU A 76 0.32 -15.59 -13.73
N SER A 77 1.65 -15.73 -13.82
CA SER A 77 2.30 -16.54 -14.85
C SER A 77 1.93 -18.02 -14.79
N LEU A 78 1.66 -18.56 -13.60
CA LEU A 78 1.19 -19.95 -13.41
C LEU A 78 -0.21 -20.16 -14.00
N ALA A 79 -1.08 -19.15 -13.94
CA ALA A 79 -2.43 -19.17 -14.51
C ALA A 79 -2.46 -18.81 -16.00
N GLY A 80 -1.40 -18.15 -16.49
CA GLY A 80 -1.32 -17.62 -17.85
C GLY A 80 -1.30 -18.70 -18.96
N PRO A 81 -1.48 -18.32 -20.24
CA PRO A 81 -1.68 -16.96 -20.73
C PRO A 81 -2.96 -16.30 -20.23
N LEU A 82 -2.93 -14.96 -20.15
CA LEU A 82 -4.11 -14.15 -19.83
C LEU A 82 -4.86 -13.83 -21.13
N SER A 83 -6.17 -13.53 -21.04
CA SER A 83 -6.92 -13.04 -22.19
C SER A 83 -6.38 -11.68 -22.68
N ASP A 84 -6.48 -11.40 -23.98
CA ASP A 84 -6.11 -10.10 -24.57
C ASP A 84 -6.90 -8.92 -24.00
N THR A 85 -8.07 -9.17 -23.41
CA THR A 85 -8.89 -8.15 -22.76
C THR A 85 -8.57 -7.96 -21.28
N ALA A 86 -7.64 -8.74 -20.71
CA ALA A 86 -7.25 -8.62 -19.30
C ALA A 86 -6.59 -7.26 -19.03
N ALA A 87 -7.16 -6.51 -18.08
CA ALA A 87 -6.70 -5.16 -17.76
C ALA A 87 -6.51 -4.91 -16.25
N TYR A 88 -7.19 -5.67 -15.39
CA TYR A 88 -7.18 -5.48 -13.95
C TYR A 88 -7.07 -6.81 -13.19
N ILE A 89 -6.54 -6.72 -11.98
CA ILE A 89 -6.58 -7.79 -10.98
C ILE A 89 -7.52 -7.34 -9.86
N TRP A 90 -8.58 -8.10 -9.61
CA TRP A 90 -9.42 -7.92 -8.43
C TRP A 90 -8.83 -8.72 -7.28
N ALA A 91 -8.65 -8.08 -6.13
CA ALA A 91 -8.12 -8.69 -4.91
C ALA A 91 -9.22 -8.69 -3.83
N ASP A 92 -9.60 -9.88 -3.38
CA ASP A 92 -10.62 -10.07 -2.35
C ASP A 92 -10.01 -10.50 -1.01
N GLY A 93 -10.43 -9.82 0.06
CA GLY A 93 -10.21 -10.22 1.44
C GLY A 93 -11.34 -11.09 1.98
N LEU A 94 -11.07 -11.76 3.09
CA LEU A 94 -12.05 -12.55 3.84
C LEU A 94 -12.88 -11.71 4.82
N ASP A 95 -12.50 -10.47 5.10
CA ASP A 95 -13.28 -9.60 5.96
C ASP A 95 -14.56 -9.11 5.27
N SER A 96 -15.62 -9.04 6.05
CA SER A 96 -16.97 -8.67 5.60
C SER A 96 -17.64 -7.77 6.63
N GLY A 97 -18.77 -7.15 6.28
CA GLY A 97 -19.60 -6.41 7.22
C GLY A 97 -20.11 -5.11 6.62
N SER A 98 -20.40 -4.13 7.49
CA SER A 98 -20.85 -2.80 7.06
C SER A 98 -19.79 -1.75 7.36
N PHE A 99 -19.66 -0.78 6.46
CA PHE A 99 -18.84 0.41 6.64
C PHE A 99 -19.58 1.62 6.06
N GLY A 100 -19.71 2.69 6.84
CA GLY A 100 -20.44 3.89 6.40
C GLY A 100 -21.88 3.62 5.96
N GLY A 101 -22.55 2.64 6.59
CA GLY A 101 -23.91 2.22 6.23
C GLY A 101 -24.01 1.34 4.97
N VAL A 102 -22.89 1.01 4.32
CA VAL A 102 -22.85 0.14 3.13
C VAL A 102 -22.37 -1.25 3.55
N ALA A 103 -23.20 -2.27 3.30
CA ALA A 103 -22.81 -3.66 3.47
C ALA A 103 -21.87 -4.10 2.35
N ALA A 104 -20.82 -4.83 2.72
CA ALA A 104 -19.85 -5.43 1.83
C ALA A 104 -19.63 -6.89 2.24
N HIS A 105 -19.86 -7.81 1.31
CA HIS A 105 -19.63 -9.24 1.53
C HIS A 105 -18.15 -9.57 1.65
N ARG A 106 -17.29 -8.77 1.01
CA ARG A 106 -15.84 -8.85 1.07
C ARG A 106 -15.25 -7.46 0.97
N TYR A 107 -14.09 -7.24 1.58
CA TYR A 107 -13.24 -6.13 1.19
C TYR A 107 -12.62 -6.45 -0.17
N GLN A 108 -12.95 -5.64 -1.18
CA GLN A 108 -12.48 -5.83 -2.54
C GLN A 108 -11.79 -4.54 -3.00
N LYS A 109 -10.61 -4.71 -3.58
CA LYS A 109 -9.86 -3.66 -4.29
C LYS A 109 -9.39 -4.21 -5.63
N ASP A 110 -8.86 -3.33 -6.45
CA ASP A 110 -8.22 -3.70 -7.70
C ASP A 110 -6.96 -2.91 -7.96
N LEU A 111 -6.18 -3.42 -8.92
CA LEU A 111 -5.03 -2.76 -9.49
C LEU A 111 -4.95 -3.07 -10.99
N PRO A 112 -4.50 -2.12 -11.82
CA PRO A 112 -4.21 -2.38 -13.22
C PRO A 112 -3.17 -3.49 -13.39
N LEU A 113 -3.28 -4.25 -14.47
CA LEU A 113 -2.35 -5.32 -14.79
C LEU A 113 -0.91 -4.80 -14.95
N SER A 114 -0.74 -3.56 -15.42
CA SER A 114 0.57 -2.90 -15.47
C SER A 114 1.25 -2.79 -14.11
N LYS A 115 0.50 -2.46 -13.05
CA LYS A 115 1.02 -2.44 -11.67
C LYS A 115 1.19 -3.86 -11.12
N ALA A 116 0.24 -4.77 -11.39
CA ALA A 116 0.32 -6.15 -10.93
C ALA A 116 1.52 -6.93 -11.48
N ASN A 117 1.99 -6.54 -12.67
CA ASN A 117 3.19 -7.11 -13.30
C ASN A 117 4.51 -6.56 -12.74
N GLY A 118 4.47 -5.55 -11.85
CA GLY A 118 5.64 -5.04 -11.15
C GLY A 118 6.34 -6.13 -10.33
N GLU A 119 7.65 -5.98 -10.15
CA GLU A 119 8.42 -6.87 -9.27
C GLU A 119 8.13 -6.61 -7.79
N GLU A 120 7.60 -5.41 -7.48
CA GLU A 120 7.40 -4.93 -6.13
C GLU A 120 6.07 -5.35 -5.49
N VAL A 121 5.07 -5.70 -6.30
CA VAL A 121 3.76 -6.12 -5.79
C VAL A 121 3.84 -7.56 -5.30
N LEU A 122 3.60 -7.78 -4.02
CA LEU A 122 3.81 -9.07 -3.36
C LEU A 122 2.52 -9.65 -2.75
N VAL A 123 2.39 -10.98 -2.82
CA VAL A 123 1.53 -11.77 -1.94
C VAL A 123 2.39 -12.25 -0.77
N VAL A 124 2.13 -11.70 0.42
CA VAL A 124 3.05 -11.76 1.58
C VAL A 124 2.46 -12.54 2.74
N TRP A 125 3.33 -13.23 3.48
CA TRP A 125 3.00 -13.92 4.72
C TRP A 125 3.95 -13.60 5.88
N ARG A 126 4.98 -12.78 5.63
CA ARG A 126 5.88 -12.26 6.67
C ARG A 126 6.04 -10.74 6.58
N MET A 127 6.12 -10.12 7.74
CA MET A 127 6.29 -8.68 7.97
C MET A 127 7.36 -8.49 9.03
N ASN A 128 8.38 -7.68 8.73
CA ASN A 128 9.52 -7.39 9.62
C ASN A 128 10.19 -8.65 10.19
N GLY A 129 10.37 -9.67 9.34
CA GLY A 129 10.99 -10.95 9.71
C GLY A 129 10.06 -11.94 10.43
N GLU A 130 8.89 -11.49 10.89
CA GLU A 130 7.91 -12.31 11.61
C GLU A 130 6.73 -12.70 10.72
N GLU A 131 5.97 -13.72 11.12
CA GLU A 131 4.75 -14.11 10.44
C GLU A 131 3.64 -13.07 10.66
N LEU A 132 2.75 -12.90 9.68
CA LEU A 132 1.66 -11.93 9.80
C LEU A 132 0.72 -12.28 10.95
N SER A 133 0.55 -11.33 11.88
CA SER A 133 -0.57 -11.38 12.84
C SER A 133 -1.91 -11.24 12.13
N VAL A 134 -2.99 -11.66 12.79
CA VAL A 134 -4.36 -11.55 12.25
C VAL A 134 -4.69 -10.09 11.93
N GLU A 135 -4.35 -9.14 12.79
CA GLU A 135 -4.61 -7.70 12.61
C GLU A 135 -3.89 -7.13 11.38
N ARG A 136 -2.70 -7.67 11.11
CA ARG A 136 -1.86 -7.31 9.95
C ARG A 136 -2.25 -8.05 8.67
N GLY A 137 -3.28 -8.89 8.71
CA GLY A 137 -3.85 -9.57 7.54
C GLY A 137 -3.42 -11.02 7.39
N GLY A 138 -2.89 -11.64 8.45
CA GLY A 138 -2.46 -13.03 8.45
C GLY A 138 -3.61 -14.02 8.16
N PRO A 139 -3.33 -15.15 7.50
CA PRO A 139 -1.99 -15.64 7.20
C PRO A 139 -1.34 -15.00 5.96
N VAL A 140 -2.12 -14.39 5.07
CA VAL A 140 -1.63 -13.85 3.80
C VAL A 140 -2.36 -12.56 3.43
N ARG A 141 -1.60 -11.56 2.94
CA ARG A 141 -2.16 -10.31 2.38
C ARG A 141 -1.50 -9.98 1.04
N LEU A 142 -2.15 -9.12 0.28
CA LEU A 142 -1.53 -8.39 -0.82
C LEU A 142 -0.82 -7.15 -0.27
N VAL A 143 0.35 -6.83 -0.82
CA VAL A 143 1.06 -5.57 -0.60
C VAL A 143 1.37 -4.94 -1.96
N VAL A 144 1.00 -3.67 -2.11
CA VAL A 144 1.22 -2.88 -3.34
C VAL A 144 2.08 -1.67 -2.96
N PRO A 145 3.42 -1.77 -3.03
CA PRO A 145 4.31 -0.66 -2.71
C PRO A 145 4.03 0.58 -3.57
N GLY A 146 4.25 1.75 -2.96
CA GLY A 146 3.97 3.05 -3.58
C GLY A 146 2.51 3.46 -3.59
N TRP A 147 1.60 2.57 -3.18
CA TRP A 147 0.17 2.85 -3.07
C TRP A 147 -0.27 2.92 -1.61
N PHE A 148 -1.32 3.70 -1.34
CA PHE A 148 -1.94 3.75 -0.01
C PHE A 148 -2.36 2.34 0.42
N GLY A 149 -2.21 2.06 1.71
CA GLY A 149 -2.42 0.73 2.31
C GLY A 149 -3.83 0.17 2.15
N THR A 150 -4.81 1.02 1.79
CA THR A 150 -6.15 0.59 1.36
C THR A 150 -6.09 -0.40 0.19
N ASN A 151 -5.10 -0.27 -0.70
CA ASN A 151 -4.94 -1.17 -1.86
C ASN A 151 -4.19 -2.46 -1.53
N SER A 152 -3.65 -2.60 -0.31
CA SER A 152 -2.94 -3.79 0.16
C SER A 152 -3.90 -4.70 0.94
N VAL A 153 -4.71 -5.46 0.20
CA VAL A 153 -5.82 -6.28 0.74
C VAL A 153 -5.35 -7.30 1.77
N LYS A 154 -5.91 -7.21 2.98
CA LYS A 154 -5.64 -8.15 4.08
C LYS A 154 -6.49 -9.42 3.95
N TRP A 155 -6.02 -10.52 4.55
CA TRP A 155 -6.74 -11.79 4.56
C TRP A 155 -7.10 -12.27 3.15
N LEU A 156 -6.13 -12.17 2.25
CA LEU A 156 -6.31 -12.37 0.82
C LEU A 156 -6.79 -13.79 0.54
N CYS A 157 -7.86 -13.92 -0.24
CA CYS A 157 -8.42 -15.22 -0.61
C CYS A 157 -8.67 -15.40 -2.11
N ARG A 158 -8.70 -14.31 -2.89
CA ARG A 158 -8.90 -14.40 -4.34
C ARG A 158 -8.17 -13.30 -5.08
N LEU A 159 -7.59 -13.67 -6.21
CA LEU A 159 -7.06 -12.80 -7.25
C LEU A 159 -7.76 -13.17 -8.56
N SER A 160 -8.57 -12.25 -9.10
CA SER A 160 -9.33 -12.51 -10.33
C SER A 160 -8.87 -11.57 -11.43
N VAL A 161 -8.44 -12.13 -12.56
CA VAL A 161 -8.05 -11.36 -13.75
C VAL A 161 -9.30 -10.93 -14.50
N GLN A 162 -9.44 -9.63 -14.75
CA GLN A 162 -10.68 -9.04 -15.24
C GLN A 162 -10.42 -7.97 -16.30
N ALA A 163 -11.40 -7.74 -17.17
CA ALA A 163 -11.33 -6.70 -18.20
C ALA A 163 -11.64 -5.31 -17.65
N GLU A 164 -12.37 -5.24 -16.53
CA GLU A 164 -12.87 -3.99 -15.96
C GLU A 164 -12.49 -3.87 -14.48
N ARG A 165 -12.70 -2.66 -13.93
CA ARG A 165 -12.51 -2.36 -12.51
C ARG A 165 -13.45 -3.19 -11.63
N ALA A 166 -13.02 -3.48 -10.41
CA ALA A 166 -13.85 -4.12 -9.40
C ALA A 166 -15.04 -3.24 -9.03
N THR A 167 -16.20 -3.86 -8.84
CA THR A 167 -17.46 -3.15 -8.56
C THR A 167 -17.72 -2.93 -7.08
N GLY A 168 -16.92 -3.55 -6.21
CA GLY A 168 -17.06 -3.45 -4.75
C GLY A 168 -17.02 -2.00 -4.23
N PRO A 169 -17.73 -1.70 -3.12
CA PRO A 169 -17.89 -0.33 -2.63
C PRO A 169 -16.56 0.32 -2.21
N PHE A 170 -15.56 -0.45 -1.81
CA PHE A 170 -14.22 0.06 -1.49
C PHE A 170 -13.36 0.39 -2.72
N THR A 171 -13.80 -0.05 -3.91
CA THR A 171 -13.20 0.28 -5.20
C THR A 171 -13.91 1.44 -5.88
N THR A 172 -15.24 1.47 -5.84
CA THR A 172 -16.06 2.39 -6.67
C THR A 172 -16.61 3.60 -5.91
N LYS A 173 -16.80 3.49 -4.59
CA LYS A 173 -17.42 4.55 -3.78
C LYS A 173 -16.45 5.11 -2.75
N PHE A 174 -15.95 4.26 -1.87
CA PHE A 174 -14.94 4.64 -0.89
C PHE A 174 -13.56 4.68 -1.55
N TYR A 175 -12.63 5.46 -0.99
CA TYR A 175 -11.27 5.61 -1.50
C TYR A 175 -11.22 6.03 -2.97
N ASN A 176 -12.15 6.91 -3.35
CA ASN A 176 -12.15 7.66 -4.58
C ASN A 176 -12.26 9.14 -4.22
N GLU A 177 -11.60 9.98 -4.99
CA GLU A 177 -11.58 11.42 -4.80
C GLU A 177 -11.84 12.12 -6.12
N VAL A 178 -12.28 13.37 -6.06
CA VAL A 178 -12.42 14.21 -7.25
C VAL A 178 -11.02 14.50 -7.78
N VAL A 179 -10.85 14.39 -9.10
CA VAL A 179 -9.59 14.76 -9.74
C VAL A 179 -9.32 16.24 -9.47
N PRO A 180 -8.16 16.61 -8.87
CA PRO A 180 -7.84 18.01 -8.61
C PRO A 180 -7.91 18.85 -9.89
N GLY A 181 -8.60 19.99 -9.83
CA GLY A 181 -8.85 20.89 -10.97
C GLY A 181 -10.01 20.49 -11.88
N LYS A 182 -10.75 19.41 -11.57
CA LYS A 182 -11.94 18.95 -12.31
C LYS A 182 -13.20 18.91 -11.43
N GLU A 183 -13.26 19.79 -10.43
CA GLU A 183 -14.33 19.83 -9.43
C GLU A 183 -15.70 20.06 -10.06
N ALA A 184 -15.77 20.94 -11.07
CA ALA A 184 -17.02 21.24 -11.78
C ALA A 184 -17.54 20.06 -12.62
N GLU A 185 -16.67 19.15 -13.06
CA GLU A 185 -17.04 17.96 -13.84
C GLU A 185 -17.47 16.79 -12.94
N GLY A 186 -17.04 16.79 -11.66
CA GLY A 186 -17.27 15.68 -10.75
C GLY A 186 -16.53 14.40 -11.12
N THR A 187 -15.49 14.50 -11.96
CA THR A 187 -14.70 13.34 -12.39
C THR A 187 -13.94 12.75 -11.19
N MET A 188 -14.22 11.49 -10.87
CA MET A 188 -13.59 10.77 -9.75
C MET A 188 -12.39 9.96 -10.23
N ARG A 189 -11.36 9.87 -9.40
CA ARG A 189 -10.23 8.93 -9.55
C ARG A 189 -10.10 8.04 -8.32
N PRO A 190 -9.61 6.80 -8.48
CA PRO A 190 -9.26 5.97 -7.35
C PRO A 190 -8.05 6.54 -6.60
N VAL A 191 -8.09 6.41 -5.28
CA VAL A 191 -6.94 6.71 -4.42
C VAL A 191 -5.99 5.51 -4.45
N TRP A 192 -4.98 5.61 -5.30
CA TRP A 192 -3.96 4.58 -5.49
C TRP A 192 -2.61 4.99 -4.91
N ALA A 193 -1.84 5.78 -5.65
CA ALA A 193 -0.49 6.17 -5.27
C ALA A 193 -0.49 7.04 -4.01
N VAL A 194 0.51 6.83 -3.14
CA VAL A 194 0.77 7.76 -2.04
C VAL A 194 1.31 9.07 -2.59
N GLU A 195 0.95 10.17 -1.95
CA GLU A 195 1.43 11.50 -2.32
C GLU A 195 2.79 11.79 -1.65
N VAL A 196 3.51 12.78 -2.16
CA VAL A 196 4.72 13.27 -1.50
C VAL A 196 4.32 13.89 -0.16
N SER A 197 4.94 13.43 0.93
CA SER A 197 4.62 13.91 2.26
C SER A 197 5.84 13.87 3.19
N SER A 198 5.74 14.62 4.28
CA SER A 198 6.76 14.69 5.31
C SER A 198 6.19 14.99 6.71
N ILE A 199 6.97 14.67 7.73
CA ILE A 199 6.66 14.94 9.13
C ILE A 199 7.96 15.24 9.89
N ILE A 200 7.93 16.28 10.73
CA ILE A 200 8.99 16.52 11.73
C ILE A 200 8.71 15.60 12.92
N CYS A 201 9.70 14.77 13.28
CA CYS A 201 9.62 13.85 14.41
C CYS A 201 10.28 14.44 15.66
N SER A 202 11.26 15.33 15.49
CA SER A 202 11.88 16.09 16.56
C SER A 202 12.25 17.49 16.08
N PRO A 203 12.06 18.53 16.90
CA PRO A 203 11.48 18.50 18.25
C PRO A 203 9.98 18.14 18.25
N ALA A 204 9.48 17.66 19.38
CA ALA A 204 8.07 17.36 19.54
C ALA A 204 7.22 18.66 19.55
N PRO A 205 5.94 18.61 19.16
CA PRO A 205 5.07 19.77 19.22
C PRO A 205 5.05 20.39 20.64
N ALA A 206 5.37 21.68 20.72
CA ALA A 206 5.47 22.45 21.96
C ALA A 206 6.54 21.98 22.96
N GLU A 207 7.54 21.22 22.51
CA GLU A 207 8.72 20.91 23.31
C GLU A 207 9.45 22.21 23.70
N VAL A 208 9.78 22.33 24.99
CA VAL A 208 10.59 23.44 25.50
C VAL A 208 12.04 23.05 25.31
N ILE A 209 12.73 23.79 24.44
CA ILE A 209 14.12 23.53 24.09
C ILE A 209 15.00 24.51 24.86
N GLU A 210 16.09 24.01 25.44
CA GLU A 210 17.10 24.83 26.10
C GLU A 210 17.92 25.63 25.06
N ASP A 211 18.62 26.66 25.51
CA ASP A 211 19.47 27.47 24.63
C ASP A 211 20.63 26.63 24.05
N GLY A 212 20.83 26.66 22.74
CA GLY A 212 21.85 25.87 22.05
C GLY A 212 21.45 25.38 20.65
N ASP A 213 22.25 24.47 20.10
CA ASP A 213 21.98 23.83 18.82
C ASP A 213 20.85 22.80 18.96
N VAL A 214 19.85 22.90 18.07
CA VAL A 214 18.68 22.01 18.05
C VAL A 214 18.75 21.14 16.81
N GLU A 215 18.80 19.83 16.99
CA GLU A 215 18.64 18.89 15.89
C GLU A 215 17.16 18.80 15.49
N ILE A 216 16.88 19.02 14.21
CA ILE A 216 15.57 18.80 13.61
C ILE A 216 15.69 17.58 12.72
N TRP A 217 14.84 16.59 12.93
CA TRP A 217 14.77 15.40 12.07
C TRP A 217 13.34 14.94 11.87
N GLY A 218 13.10 14.24 10.77
CA GLY A 218 11.78 13.81 10.36
C GLY A 218 11.78 12.66 9.36
N TRP A 219 10.60 12.35 8.83
CA TRP A 219 10.46 11.43 7.71
C TRP A 219 9.94 12.15 6.49
N CYS A 220 10.40 11.70 5.33
CA CYS A 220 9.89 12.12 4.04
C CYS A 220 9.66 10.89 3.14
N TRP A 221 8.54 10.84 2.41
CA TRP A 221 8.17 9.71 1.55
C TRP A 221 7.39 10.15 0.31
N CYS A 222 7.32 9.27 -0.68
CA CYS A 222 6.57 9.43 -1.92
C CYS A 222 6.25 8.05 -2.52
N CYS A 223 5.63 8.01 -3.71
CA CYS A 223 5.20 6.75 -4.34
C CYS A 223 6.37 5.82 -4.70
N GLY A 224 7.56 6.35 -5.01
CA GLY A 224 8.76 5.56 -5.28
C GLY A 224 8.79 4.80 -6.63
N ASP A 225 7.72 4.84 -7.44
CA ASP A 225 7.70 4.19 -8.77
C ASP A 225 8.59 4.95 -9.78
N ALA A 226 8.37 6.27 -9.90
CA ALA A 226 9.16 7.18 -10.75
C ALA A 226 9.58 8.46 -10.01
N ASP A 227 9.10 8.63 -8.78
CA ASP A 227 9.35 9.81 -7.96
C ASP A 227 10.45 9.49 -6.95
N GLU A 228 11.51 10.29 -6.98
CA GLU A 228 12.48 10.38 -5.89
C GLU A 228 12.27 11.71 -5.16
N ILE A 229 12.52 11.72 -3.86
CA ILE A 229 12.47 12.97 -3.08
C ILE A 229 13.70 13.81 -3.44
N ALA A 230 13.46 14.89 -4.16
CA ALA A 230 14.52 15.81 -4.61
C ALA A 230 15.11 16.67 -3.49
N GLY A 231 14.35 16.89 -2.41
CA GLY A 231 14.79 17.64 -1.24
C GLY A 231 13.67 17.89 -0.25
N VAL A 232 14.04 18.38 0.92
CA VAL A 232 13.13 18.79 1.99
C VAL A 232 13.48 20.22 2.38
N GLU A 233 12.45 21.08 2.44
CA GLU A 233 12.58 22.44 2.94
C GLU A 233 12.04 22.52 4.37
N VAL A 234 12.88 23.00 5.29
CA VAL A 234 12.49 23.28 6.68
C VAL A 234 12.47 24.79 6.86
N VAL A 235 11.31 25.30 7.26
CA VAL A 235 11.09 26.73 7.47
C VAL A 235 11.01 27.02 8.97
N LEU A 236 11.91 27.85 9.45
CA LEU A 236 11.95 28.33 10.83
C LEU A 236 11.39 29.75 10.87
N GLU A 237 10.37 29.96 11.71
CA GLU A 237 9.86 31.29 12.03
C GLU A 237 10.23 31.66 13.48
N VAL A 238 11.18 32.57 13.64
CA VAL A 238 11.59 33.10 14.95
C VAL A 238 11.38 34.60 14.94
N ALA A 239 10.55 35.11 15.87
CA ALA A 239 10.25 36.54 15.99
C ALA A 239 9.85 37.21 14.65
N ARG A 240 9.04 36.53 13.83
CA ARG A 240 8.60 36.95 12.47
C ARG A 240 9.72 37.06 11.43
N ARG A 241 10.86 36.40 11.66
CA ARG A 241 11.91 36.19 10.65
C ARG A 241 11.87 34.76 10.17
N TRP A 242 11.97 34.60 8.85
CA TRP A 242 11.94 33.31 8.18
C TRP A 242 13.36 32.89 7.84
N SER A 243 13.72 31.64 8.13
CA SER A 243 14.96 31.01 7.67
C SER A 243 14.63 29.66 7.07
N THR A 244 15.17 29.41 5.88
CA THR A 244 14.98 28.16 5.14
C THR A 244 16.25 27.32 5.24
N LEU A 245 16.11 26.09 5.73
CA LEU A 245 17.13 25.05 5.65
C LEU A 245 16.72 24.07 4.56
N LEU A 246 17.61 23.85 3.59
CA LEU A 246 17.40 22.89 2.52
C LEU A 246 18.24 21.66 2.78
N TRP A 247 17.57 20.54 3.08
CA TRP A 247 18.21 19.24 2.96
C TRP A 247 18.05 18.74 1.52
N ARG A 248 19.17 18.39 0.90
CA ARG A 248 19.21 17.73 -0.41
C ARG A 248 19.97 16.42 -0.27
N ARG A 249 19.41 15.34 -0.78
CA ARG A 249 20.12 14.06 -0.85
C ARG A 249 21.30 14.20 -1.83
N GLU A 250 22.51 13.89 -1.38
CA GLU A 250 23.65 13.72 -2.30
C GLU A 250 23.46 12.44 -3.11
N LYS A 251 23.61 12.52 -4.44
CA LYS A 251 23.52 11.34 -5.33
C LYS A 251 24.59 10.32 -4.94
N GLY A 252 24.20 9.09 -4.58
CA GLY A 252 25.13 7.96 -4.46
C GLY A 252 24.92 7.01 -3.28
N LEU A 253 24.04 7.31 -2.32
CA LEU A 253 23.78 6.40 -1.19
C LEU A 253 22.60 5.48 -1.51
N HIS A 254 22.86 4.38 -2.22
CA HIS A 254 22.00 3.20 -2.19
C HIS A 254 22.26 2.45 -0.87
N GLY A 255 21.50 2.82 0.15
CA GLY A 255 21.49 2.17 1.46
C GLY A 255 20.06 2.16 2.00
N SER A 256 19.75 1.14 2.80
CA SER A 256 18.48 0.82 3.46
C SER A 256 17.94 1.89 4.44
N ASP A 257 18.35 3.14 4.29
CA ASP A 257 17.93 4.27 5.13
C ASP A 257 16.77 5.04 4.49
N GLY A 258 15.84 4.31 3.88
CA GLY A 258 14.63 4.85 3.27
C GLY A 258 13.66 5.38 4.31
N ALA A 259 13.98 6.51 4.96
CA ALA A 259 13.06 7.36 5.71
C ALA A 259 13.72 8.55 6.42
N ARG A 260 15.06 8.60 6.58
CA ARG A 260 15.69 9.63 7.42
C ARG A 260 16.02 10.88 6.62
N CYS A 261 15.27 11.93 6.91
CA CYS A 261 15.46 13.32 6.52
C CYS A 261 15.29 14.14 7.83
#